data_AF-A0A382ZT41-F1
#
_entry.id   AF-A0A382ZT41-F1
#
_cell.length_a   1.000
_cell.length_b   1.000
_cell.length_c   1.000
_cell.angle_alpha   90.00
_cell.angle_beta   90.00
_cell.angle_gamma   90.00
#
_symmetry.space_group_name_H-M   'P 1'
#
loop_
_entity.id
_entity.type
_entity.pdbx_description
1 polymer ?
#
loop_
_entity_poly.entity_id
_entity_poly.type
_entity_poly.pdbx_seq_one_letter_code
_entity_poly.pdbx_strand_id
1 'polypeptide(L)'
;MQTPKLTLLLILAHCLLATTVLAHHSAVVFDESKSIQKTGKVTQFIMRNPHMIITLDVTNDEGEIVEWKIEGQSIAAMRESGFDRQSVKVGDVVTIKMHPLKTGVPGGLIQGMIGADGKSYSMDDSDAPARRRQVYPALMPWEPPPDGETWQMREKKTRPSELPIISDGTSAGDASATGIMAAALDPENLSKIRPPEPFDLTGVWQFRGEEEWRANYGSFE
;
A
#
# COMPACT_ATOMS: atom_id res chain seq x y z
N MET A 1 2.21 22.22 47.48
CA MET A 1 1.16 22.53 46.49
C MET A 1 1.80 22.50 45.11
N GLN A 2 1.72 21.37 44.40
CA GLN A 2 2.22 21.27 43.02
C GLN A 2 1.38 22.18 42.12
N THR A 3 2.04 23.09 41.40
CA THR A 3 1.37 24.13 40.62
C THR A 3 0.76 23.51 39.37
N PRO A 4 -0.57 23.62 39.15
CA PRO A 4 -1.27 22.98 38.02
C PRO A 4 -0.77 23.46 36.65
N LYS A 5 -0.12 24.64 36.64
CA LYS A 5 0.52 25.22 35.45
C LYS A 5 1.73 24.40 34.96
N LEU A 6 2.50 23.80 35.88
CA LEU A 6 3.66 23.00 35.52
C LEU A 6 3.24 21.66 34.90
N THR A 7 2.17 21.06 35.44
CA THR A 7 1.57 19.84 34.91
C THR A 7 1.00 20.08 33.50
N LEU A 8 0.32 21.20 33.26
CA LEU A 8 -0.22 21.55 31.95
C LEU A 8 0.87 21.78 30.90
N LEU A 9 1.97 22.44 31.29
CA LEU A 9 3.13 22.65 30.42
C LEU A 9 3.84 21.34 30.06
N LEU A 10 3.96 20.41 31.02
CA LEU A 10 4.52 19.09 30.78
C LEU A 10 3.65 18.24 29.84
N ILE A 11 2.32 18.30 29.99
CA ILE A 11 1.38 17.61 29.09
C ILE A 11 1.46 18.20 27.68
N LEU A 12 1.48 19.53 27.55
CA LEU A 12 1.56 20.20 26.25
C LEU A 12 2.89 19.90 25.54
N ALA A 13 4.00 19.88 26.28
CA ALA A 13 5.31 19.47 25.76
C ALA A 13 5.33 17.99 25.31
N HIS A 14 4.63 17.10 26.02
CA HIS A 14 4.51 15.69 25.65
C HIS A 14 3.70 15.49 24.36
N CYS A 15 2.63 16.26 24.15
CA CYS A 15 1.85 16.24 22.91
C CYS A 15 2.61 16.80 21.70
N LEU A 16 3.48 17.79 21.90
CA LEU A 16 4.35 18.34 20.85
C LEU A 16 5.49 17.39 20.45
N LEU A 17 5.80 16.41 21.31
CA LEU A 17 6.79 15.34 21.07
C LEU A 17 6.15 14.07 20.48
N ALA A 18 4.84 14.06 20.22
CA ALA A 18 4.19 13.02 19.43
C ALA A 18 4.64 13.16 17.97
N THR A 19 5.86 12.70 17.71
CA THR A 19 6.47 12.66 16.38
C THR A 19 5.57 11.93 15.40
N THR A 20 5.56 12.43 14.18
CA THR A 20 4.96 11.78 13.02
C THR A 20 5.54 10.38 12.90
N VAL A 21 4.78 9.36 13.29
CA VAL A 21 5.12 7.98 12.96
C VAL A 21 4.98 7.89 11.44
N LEU A 22 6.12 7.95 10.74
CA LEU A 22 6.18 7.57 9.34
C LEU A 22 5.92 6.07 9.28
N ALA A 23 4.65 5.68 9.16
CA ALA A 23 4.30 4.33 8.78
C ALA A 23 4.71 4.14 7.31
N HIS A 24 5.99 3.84 7.07
CA HIS A 24 6.43 3.28 5.79
C HIS A 24 6.22 1.77 5.87
N HIS A 25 5.57 1.20 4.85
CA HIS A 25 5.42 -0.24 4.66
C HIS A 25 6.82 -0.86 4.55
N SER A 26 7.37 -1.26 5.70
CA SER A 26 8.79 -1.53 5.83
C SER A 26 9.09 -3.01 5.68
N ALA A 27 9.94 -3.34 4.71
CA ALA A 27 10.55 -4.67 4.59
C ALA A 27 11.55 -4.98 5.74
N VAL A 28 11.61 -4.16 6.80
CA VAL A 28 12.53 -4.28 7.93
C VAL A 28 12.46 -5.63 8.65
N VAL A 29 11.35 -6.36 8.56
CA VAL A 29 11.25 -7.71 9.15
C VAL A 29 12.11 -8.75 8.43
N PHE A 30 12.49 -8.48 7.18
CA PHE A 30 13.30 -9.37 6.34
C PHE A 30 14.79 -9.04 6.47
N ASP A 31 15.61 -10.08 6.41
CA ASP A 31 17.06 -9.97 6.36
C ASP A 31 17.52 -9.85 4.91
N GLU A 32 17.57 -8.61 4.41
CA GLU A 32 17.99 -8.30 3.04
C GLU A 32 19.45 -8.67 2.76
N SER A 33 20.27 -8.93 3.80
CA SER A 33 21.66 -9.39 3.64
C SER A 33 21.77 -10.86 3.28
N LYS A 34 20.69 -11.64 3.40
CA LYS A 34 20.66 -13.08 3.15
C LYS A 34 19.69 -13.41 2.03
N SER A 35 20.04 -14.44 1.28
CA SER A 35 19.19 -15.04 0.25
C SER A 35 19.19 -16.55 0.42
N ILE A 36 18.02 -17.13 0.56
CA ILE A 36 17.83 -18.59 0.69
C ILE A 36 16.88 -19.09 -0.39
N GLN A 37 16.99 -20.37 -0.71
CA GLN A 37 16.08 -21.06 -1.63
C GLN A 37 15.34 -22.18 -0.92
N LYS A 38 14.05 -22.31 -1.22
CA LYS A 38 13.20 -23.41 -0.74
C LYS A 38 12.35 -23.94 -1.88
N THR A 39 12.27 -25.26 -1.97
CA THR A 39 11.37 -25.96 -2.88
C THR A 39 10.26 -26.60 -2.06
N GLY A 40 9.02 -26.36 -2.44
CA GLY A 40 7.88 -26.85 -1.68
C GLY A 40 6.60 -26.89 -2.51
N LYS A 41 5.60 -27.56 -1.96
CA LYS A 41 4.27 -27.67 -2.55
C LYS A 41 3.41 -26.50 -2.08
N VAL A 42 2.80 -25.78 -3.00
CA VAL A 42 1.94 -24.63 -2.68
C VAL A 42 0.66 -25.12 -2.00
N THR A 43 0.39 -24.63 -0.80
CA THR A 43 -0.83 -24.89 -0.04
C THR A 43 -1.82 -23.74 -0.12
N GLN A 44 -1.32 -22.51 -0.32
CA GLN A 44 -2.15 -21.32 -0.44
C GLN A 44 -1.49 -20.30 -1.37
N PHE A 45 -2.32 -19.61 -2.16
CA PHE A 45 -1.88 -18.45 -2.94
C PHE A 45 -2.94 -17.36 -2.88
N ILE A 46 -2.57 -16.19 -2.39
CA ILE A 46 -3.40 -14.99 -2.29
C ILE A 46 -2.71 -13.89 -3.09
N MET A 47 -3.37 -13.34 -4.10
CA MET A 47 -2.89 -12.17 -4.84
C MET A 47 -3.92 -11.05 -4.75
N ARG A 48 -3.79 -10.16 -3.76
CA ARG A 48 -4.69 -9.02 -3.51
C ARG A 48 -3.91 -7.72 -3.35
N ASN A 49 -4.52 -6.58 -3.68
CA ASN A 49 -3.82 -5.30 -3.55
C ASN A 49 -3.66 -4.99 -2.04
N PRO A 50 -2.46 -4.64 -1.50
CA PRO A 50 -1.22 -4.34 -2.21
C PRO A 50 -0.29 -5.52 -2.50
N HIS A 51 -0.26 -6.57 -1.68
CA HIS A 51 0.75 -7.66 -1.74
C HIS A 51 0.15 -9.05 -2.00
N MET A 52 1.00 -9.95 -2.50
CA MET A 52 0.67 -11.37 -2.61
C MET A 52 1.29 -12.19 -1.48
N ILE A 53 0.69 -13.35 -1.18
CA ILE A 53 1.18 -14.35 -0.23
C ILE A 53 1.16 -15.72 -0.91
N ILE A 54 2.26 -16.46 -0.81
CA ILE A 54 2.35 -17.88 -1.17
C ILE A 54 2.72 -18.65 0.10
N THR A 55 1.94 -19.68 0.42
CA THR A 55 2.26 -20.62 1.49
C THR A 55 2.74 -21.92 0.88
N LEU A 56 3.88 -22.44 1.36
CA LEU A 56 4.49 -23.69 0.90
C LEU A 56 4.61 -24.71 2.03
N ASP A 57 4.33 -25.97 1.72
CA ASP A 57 4.82 -27.11 2.48
C ASP A 57 6.22 -27.48 1.98
N VAL A 58 7.23 -27.34 2.84
CA VAL A 58 8.63 -27.68 2.52
C VAL A 58 9.06 -28.84 3.40
N THR A 59 9.54 -29.91 2.78
CA THR A 59 10.16 -31.03 3.51
C THR A 59 11.58 -30.62 3.94
N ASN A 60 11.87 -30.69 5.24
CA ASN A 60 13.20 -30.42 5.78
C ASN A 60 14.13 -31.65 5.63
N ASP A 61 15.38 -31.51 6.05
CA ASP A 61 16.39 -32.58 5.95
C ASP A 61 16.06 -33.79 6.83
N GLU A 62 15.18 -33.62 7.84
CA GLU A 62 14.70 -34.65 8.75
C GLU A 62 13.45 -35.38 8.21
N GLY A 63 12.94 -34.95 7.04
CA GLY A 63 11.74 -35.51 6.41
C GLY A 63 10.42 -34.93 6.93
N GLU A 64 10.47 -33.94 7.83
CA GLU A 64 9.30 -33.26 8.37
C GLU A 64 8.81 -32.17 7.41
N ILE A 65 7.50 -31.97 7.36
CA ILE A 65 6.87 -30.91 6.56
C ILE A 65 6.78 -29.66 7.42
N VAL A 66 7.37 -28.57 6.94
CA VAL A 66 7.33 -27.25 7.57
C VAL A 66 6.59 -26.28 6.65
N GLU A 67 5.60 -25.58 7.18
CA GLU A 67 4.90 -24.51 6.46
C GLU A 67 5.78 -23.26 6.36
N TRP A 68 5.94 -22.71 5.15
CA TRP A 68 6.66 -21.48 4.86
C TRP A 68 5.71 -20.42 4.30
N LYS A 69 5.72 -19.23 4.89
CA LYS A 69 4.90 -18.08 4.42
C LYS A 69 5.74 -17.07 3.69
N ILE A 70 5.49 -16.93 2.40
CA ILE A 70 6.27 -16.08 1.51
C ILE A 70 5.44 -14.86 1.11
N GLU A 71 5.98 -13.67 1.36
CA GLU A 71 5.40 -12.41 0.94
C GLU A 71 6.00 -11.96 -0.40
N GLY A 72 5.16 -11.42 -1.27
CA GLY A 72 5.59 -10.81 -2.53
C GLY A 72 5.50 -9.31 -2.55
N GLN A 73 6.12 -8.71 -3.56
CA GLN A 73 6.07 -7.27 -3.81
C GLN A 73 4.65 -6.81 -4.17
N SER A 74 4.51 -5.51 -4.44
CA SER A 74 3.23 -4.96 -4.90
C SER A 74 2.70 -5.73 -6.11
N ILE A 75 1.38 -5.90 -6.24
CA ILE A 75 0.77 -6.56 -7.42
C ILE A 75 1.27 -5.95 -8.73
N ALA A 76 1.48 -4.62 -8.77
CA ALA A 76 2.00 -3.94 -9.94
C ALA A 76 3.41 -4.43 -10.30
N ALA A 77 4.32 -4.43 -9.33
CA ALA A 77 5.70 -4.91 -9.54
C ALA A 77 5.74 -6.40 -9.91
N MET A 78 4.89 -7.22 -9.31
CA MET A 78 4.79 -8.65 -9.66
C MET A 78 4.30 -8.84 -11.10
N ARG A 79 3.33 -8.04 -11.55
CA ARG A 79 2.87 -8.08 -12.95
C ARG A 79 3.93 -7.60 -13.93
N GLU A 80 4.76 -6.62 -13.54
CA GLU A 80 5.89 -6.17 -14.34
C GLU A 80 6.93 -7.28 -14.58
N SER A 81 7.12 -8.19 -13.62
CA SER A 81 7.96 -9.39 -13.81
C SER A 81 7.27 -10.52 -14.58
N GLY A 82 6.06 -10.28 -15.10
CA GLY A 82 5.26 -11.28 -15.82
C GLY A 82 4.60 -12.32 -14.91
N PHE A 83 4.60 -12.11 -13.59
CA PHE A 83 3.93 -12.95 -12.61
C PHE A 83 2.49 -12.48 -12.39
N ASP A 84 1.53 -13.40 -12.51
CA ASP A 84 0.11 -13.12 -12.35
C ASP A 84 -0.62 -14.23 -11.59
N ARG A 85 -1.96 -14.14 -11.55
CA ARG A 85 -2.81 -15.09 -10.81
C ARG A 85 -2.79 -16.52 -11.37
N GLN A 86 -2.32 -16.71 -12.60
CA GLN A 86 -2.22 -18.00 -13.27
C GLN A 86 -0.83 -18.61 -13.12
N SER A 87 0.17 -17.84 -12.68
CA SER A 87 1.56 -18.27 -12.50
C SER A 87 1.76 -19.35 -11.44
N VAL A 88 0.84 -19.45 -10.47
CA VAL A 88 0.90 -20.41 -9.35
C VAL A 88 -0.49 -20.92 -9.05
N LYS A 89 -0.61 -22.22 -8.78
CA LYS A 89 -1.82 -22.87 -8.28
C LYS A 89 -1.51 -23.67 -7.02
N VAL A 90 -2.54 -23.86 -6.19
CA VAL A 90 -2.46 -24.78 -5.05
C VAL A 90 -2.17 -26.20 -5.57
N GLY A 91 -1.18 -26.87 -4.98
CA GLY A 91 -0.68 -28.17 -5.40
C GLY A 91 0.59 -28.12 -6.25
N ASP A 92 0.95 -26.95 -6.81
CA ASP A 92 2.18 -26.81 -7.61
C ASP A 92 3.41 -26.99 -6.73
N VAL A 93 4.45 -27.65 -7.26
CA VAL A 93 5.77 -27.67 -6.63
C VAL A 93 6.61 -26.57 -7.27
N VAL A 94 7.01 -25.60 -6.46
CA VAL A 94 7.76 -24.41 -6.91
C VAL A 94 9.06 -24.27 -6.13
N THR A 95 10.05 -23.63 -6.74
CA THR A 95 11.29 -23.24 -6.07
C THR A 95 11.32 -21.71 -5.93
N ILE A 96 11.41 -21.23 -4.68
CA ILE A 96 11.41 -19.80 -4.37
C ILE A 96 12.76 -19.38 -3.79
N LYS A 97 13.33 -18.30 -4.33
CA LYS A 97 14.45 -17.55 -3.75
C LYS A 97 13.89 -16.36 -2.97
N MET A 98 14.34 -16.16 -1.73
CA MET A 98 13.77 -15.16 -0.82
C MET A 98 14.80 -14.58 0.16
N HIS A 99 14.49 -13.40 0.69
CA HIS A 99 15.07 -12.85 1.91
C HIS A 99 14.32 -13.40 3.13
N PRO A 100 14.96 -14.15 4.04
CA PRO A 100 14.26 -14.76 5.17
C PRO A 100 13.85 -13.72 6.22
N LEU A 101 12.88 -14.07 7.06
CA LEU A 101 12.55 -13.30 8.27
C LEU A 101 13.75 -13.26 9.23
N LYS A 102 14.04 -12.08 9.81
CA LYS A 102 15.09 -11.89 10.82
C LYS A 102 14.86 -12.72 12.08
N THR A 103 13.61 -13.06 12.38
CA THR A 103 13.21 -13.85 13.55
C THR A 103 13.56 -15.34 13.43
N GLY A 104 13.89 -15.81 12.22
CA GLY A 104 14.15 -17.23 11.94
C GLY A 104 12.88 -18.07 11.74
N VAL A 105 11.68 -17.48 11.84
CA VAL A 105 10.42 -18.16 11.51
C VAL A 105 10.41 -18.51 10.00
N PRO A 106 9.90 -19.69 9.61
CA PRO A 106 9.76 -20.11 8.20
C PRO A 106 8.95 -19.12 7.35
N GLY A 107 9.66 -18.23 6.66
CA GLY A 107 9.05 -17.24 5.78
C GLY A 107 10.05 -16.23 5.26
N GLY A 108 9.61 -15.41 4.31
CA GLY A 108 10.50 -14.44 3.68
C GLY A 108 9.85 -13.62 2.58
N LEU A 109 10.60 -12.65 2.10
CA LEU A 109 10.24 -11.79 0.97
C LEU A 109 10.82 -12.37 -0.32
N ILE A 110 9.96 -12.62 -1.31
CA ILE A 110 10.36 -13.21 -2.58
C ILE A 110 11.34 -12.31 -3.35
N GLN A 111 12.37 -12.93 -3.92
CA GLN A 111 13.31 -12.33 -4.88
C GLN A 111 13.15 -12.94 -6.27
N GLY A 112 12.69 -14.19 -6.35
CA GLY A 112 12.47 -14.90 -7.61
C GLY A 112 11.82 -16.26 -7.38
N MET A 113 11.26 -16.84 -8.43
CA MET A 113 10.61 -18.15 -8.39
C MET A 113 10.78 -18.90 -9.71
N ILE A 114 10.90 -20.22 -9.62
CA ILE A 114 10.67 -21.15 -10.73
C ILE A 114 9.31 -21.82 -10.49
N GLY A 115 8.38 -21.60 -11.41
CA GLY A 115 7.04 -22.21 -11.39
C GLY A 115 7.07 -23.70 -11.70
N ALA A 116 5.96 -24.40 -11.46
CA ALA A 116 5.83 -25.83 -11.78
C ALA A 116 5.91 -26.12 -13.30
N ASP A 117 5.65 -25.11 -14.13
CA ASP A 117 5.83 -25.13 -15.58
C ASP A 117 7.29 -24.91 -16.02
N GLY A 118 8.22 -24.71 -15.07
CA GLY A 118 9.62 -24.40 -15.33
C GLY A 118 9.88 -22.93 -15.69
N LYS A 119 8.86 -22.07 -15.72
CA LYS A 119 9.02 -20.65 -16.02
C LYS A 119 9.65 -19.93 -14.84
N SER A 120 10.67 -19.13 -15.10
CA SER A 120 11.34 -18.30 -14.11
C SER A 120 10.73 -16.90 -14.03
N TYR A 121 10.55 -16.40 -12.81
CA TYR A 121 10.12 -15.05 -12.49
C TYR A 121 11.21 -14.40 -11.63
N SER A 122 11.68 -13.21 -12.02
CA SER A 122 12.64 -12.43 -11.24
C SER A 122 11.94 -11.20 -10.67
N MET A 123 12.03 -11.02 -9.36
CA MET A 123 11.56 -9.82 -8.64
C MET A 123 12.74 -8.96 -8.19
N ASP A 124 13.94 -9.31 -8.64
CA ASP A 124 15.15 -8.52 -8.50
C ASP A 124 15.20 -7.48 -9.64
N ASP A 125 15.04 -6.20 -9.27
CA ASP A 125 15.04 -5.06 -10.18
C ASP A 125 16.48 -4.59 -10.53
N SER A 126 17.54 -5.25 -10.03
CA SER A 126 18.93 -4.82 -10.25
C SER A 126 19.35 -4.78 -11.73
N ASP A 127 18.77 -5.66 -12.56
CA ASP A 127 19.03 -5.74 -14.00
C ASP A 127 17.91 -5.13 -14.85
N ALA A 128 16.85 -4.58 -14.24
CA ALA A 128 15.72 -4.04 -14.99
C ALA A 128 16.13 -2.74 -15.72
N PRO A 129 15.80 -2.59 -17.03
CA PRO A 129 16.05 -1.33 -17.73
C PRO A 129 15.30 -0.21 -17.02
N ALA A 130 15.96 0.96 -16.88
CA ALA A 130 15.41 2.10 -16.16
C ALA A 130 13.95 2.34 -16.53
N ARG A 131 13.07 2.28 -15.52
CA ARG A 131 11.62 2.44 -15.69
C ARG A 131 11.36 3.72 -16.50
N ARG A 132 10.81 3.58 -17.70
CA ARG A 132 10.36 4.74 -18.46
C ARG A 132 9.24 5.38 -17.67
N ARG A 133 9.50 6.53 -17.07
CA ARG A 133 8.46 7.34 -16.43
C ARG A 133 7.32 7.48 -17.42
N GLN A 134 6.16 6.92 -17.08
CA GLN A 134 4.96 7.09 -17.87
C GLN A 134 4.58 8.57 -17.77
N VAL A 135 4.95 9.34 -18.80
CA VAL A 135 4.48 10.71 -18.94
C VAL A 135 3.12 10.60 -19.57
N TYR A 136 2.08 10.64 -18.75
CA TYR A 136 0.73 10.85 -19.28
C TYR A 136 0.77 12.14 -20.12
N PRO A 137 0.31 12.10 -21.38
CA PRO A 137 0.27 13.31 -22.18
C PRO A 137 -0.64 14.29 -21.46
N ALA A 138 -0.11 15.45 -21.09
CA ALA A 138 -0.94 16.52 -20.57
C ALA A 138 -1.97 16.86 -21.65
N LEU A 139 -3.24 16.98 -21.26
CA LEU A 139 -4.31 17.38 -22.18
C LEU A 139 -4.04 18.75 -22.81
N MET A 140 -3.20 19.55 -22.16
CA MET A 140 -2.77 20.87 -22.59
C MET A 140 -1.24 20.90 -22.76
N PRO A 141 -0.71 21.62 -23.78
CA PRO A 141 0.72 21.91 -23.86
C PRO A 141 1.20 22.55 -22.57
N TRP A 142 2.35 22.11 -22.07
CA TRP A 142 2.98 22.76 -20.92
C TRP A 142 3.48 24.14 -21.35
N GLU A 143 3.00 25.19 -20.68
CA GLU A 143 3.47 26.56 -20.86
C GLU A 143 4.29 26.98 -19.63
N PRO A 144 5.59 27.30 -19.80
CA PRO A 144 6.40 27.79 -18.69
C PRO A 144 5.85 29.10 -18.12
N PRO A 145 6.14 29.43 -16.85
CA PRO A 145 5.91 30.78 -16.36
C PRO A 145 6.78 31.79 -17.17
N PRO A 146 6.32 33.04 -17.33
CA PRO A 146 7.10 34.09 -17.99
C PRO A 146 8.46 34.28 -17.30
N ASP A 147 9.46 34.73 -18.07
CA ASP A 147 10.81 35.01 -17.55
C ASP A 147 10.75 35.93 -16.32
N GLY A 148 11.31 35.45 -15.20
CA GLY A 148 11.35 36.18 -13.94
C GLY A 148 10.19 35.93 -12.98
N GLU A 149 9.19 35.11 -13.32
CA GLU A 149 8.14 34.66 -12.41
C GLU A 149 8.31 33.17 -12.04
N THR A 150 8.17 32.83 -10.75
CA THR A 150 8.03 31.42 -10.32
C THR A 150 6.56 31.01 -10.33
N TRP A 151 6.28 29.70 -10.31
CA TRP A 151 4.92 29.17 -10.18
C TRP A 151 4.18 29.70 -8.94
N GLN A 152 4.89 29.85 -7.83
CA GLN A 152 4.33 30.40 -6.59
C GLN A 152 3.98 31.88 -6.72
N MET A 153 4.80 32.66 -7.44
CA MET A 153 4.52 34.08 -7.73
C MET A 153 3.28 34.21 -8.62
N ARG A 154 3.16 33.35 -9.64
CA ARG A 154 2.00 33.34 -10.54
C ARG A 154 0.75 32.88 -9.83
N GLU A 155 0.80 31.79 -9.06
CA GLU A 155 -0.34 31.32 -8.27
C GLU A 155 -0.81 32.43 -7.32
N LYS A 156 0.09 33.09 -6.60
CA LYS A 156 -0.27 34.22 -5.73
C LYS A 156 -0.93 35.39 -6.48
N LYS A 157 -0.54 35.62 -7.74
CA LYS A 157 -1.06 36.70 -8.60
C LYS A 157 -2.40 36.36 -9.24
N THR A 158 -2.60 35.11 -9.66
CA THR A 158 -3.78 34.68 -10.43
C THR A 158 -4.80 33.91 -9.61
N ARG A 159 -4.44 33.45 -8.41
CA ARG A 159 -5.37 32.78 -7.50
C ARG A 159 -6.42 33.81 -7.06
N PRO A 160 -7.70 33.59 -7.39
CA PRO A 160 -8.76 34.48 -6.92
C PRO A 160 -8.80 34.46 -5.39
N SER A 161 -9.18 35.59 -4.79
CA SER A 161 -9.29 35.73 -3.33
C SER A 161 -10.33 34.77 -2.74
N GLU A 162 -11.31 34.38 -3.54
CA GLU A 162 -12.27 33.30 -3.26
C GLU A 162 -12.09 32.21 -4.32
N LEU A 163 -11.93 30.95 -3.89
CA LEU A 163 -11.82 29.83 -4.82
C LEU A 163 -13.18 29.61 -5.51
N PRO A 164 -13.22 29.41 -6.84
CA PRO A 164 -14.47 29.37 -7.63
C PRO A 164 -15.35 28.14 -7.39
N ILE A 165 -15.09 27.35 -6.35
CA ILE A 165 -15.84 26.12 -6.05
C ILE A 165 -16.41 26.24 -4.64
N ILE A 166 -17.32 27.20 -4.49
CA ILE A 166 -18.44 27.02 -3.57
C ILE A 166 -19.52 26.37 -4.45
N SER A 167 -19.93 25.15 -4.08
CA SER A 167 -20.95 24.40 -4.80
C SER A 167 -22.32 24.99 -4.45
N ASP A 168 -22.88 25.81 -5.33
CA ASP A 168 -24.19 26.47 -5.12
C ASP A 168 -25.38 25.56 -5.49
N GLY A 169 -25.12 24.36 -6.01
CA GLY A 169 -26.14 23.36 -6.37
C GLY A 169 -26.75 23.48 -7.73
N THR A 170 -26.10 24.23 -8.61
CA THR A 170 -26.59 24.51 -9.96
C THR A 170 -25.68 23.96 -11.06
N SER A 171 -24.58 23.28 -10.72
CA SER A 171 -23.57 22.81 -11.68
C SER A 171 -23.68 21.31 -11.99
N ALA A 172 -23.25 20.95 -13.21
CA ALA A 172 -23.19 19.57 -13.67
C ALA A 172 -22.13 18.80 -12.87
N GLY A 173 -22.58 18.05 -11.87
CA GLY A 173 -21.71 17.44 -10.87
C GLY A 173 -22.16 17.69 -9.44
N ASP A 174 -23.29 18.36 -9.19
CA ASP A 174 -23.87 18.54 -7.85
C ASP A 174 -24.81 17.39 -7.44
N ALA A 175 -24.88 17.08 -6.14
CA ALA A 175 -25.71 15.98 -5.65
C ALA A 175 -27.19 16.30 -5.89
N SER A 176 -27.89 15.48 -6.67
CA SER A 176 -29.26 15.77 -7.14
C SER A 176 -30.31 15.89 -6.03
N ALA A 177 -30.00 15.42 -4.82
CA ALA A 177 -30.91 15.48 -3.67
C ALA A 177 -30.71 16.72 -2.80
N THR A 178 -29.53 17.32 -2.77
CA THR A 178 -29.15 18.38 -1.82
C THR A 178 -28.55 19.61 -2.46
N GLY A 179 -28.19 19.56 -3.75
CA GLY A 179 -27.50 20.66 -4.44
C GLY A 179 -26.10 20.93 -3.90
N ILE A 180 -25.48 20.02 -3.15
CA ILE A 180 -24.13 20.25 -2.63
C ILE A 180 -23.35 18.95 -2.71
N MET A 181 -22.19 18.97 -3.36
CA MET A 181 -21.25 17.85 -3.29
C MET A 181 -20.51 17.84 -1.97
N ALA A 182 -20.62 16.74 -1.22
CA ALA A 182 -19.95 16.52 0.07
C ALA A 182 -18.39 16.43 -0.01
N ALA A 183 -17.81 16.69 -1.18
CA ALA A 183 -16.37 16.71 -1.44
C ALA A 183 -15.86 18.06 -1.98
N ALA A 184 -16.72 19.07 -2.10
CA ALA A 184 -16.27 20.44 -2.36
C ALA A 184 -15.48 20.96 -1.15
N LEU A 185 -14.57 21.90 -1.38
CA LEU A 185 -13.79 22.61 -0.36
C LEU A 185 -14.69 23.54 0.49
N ASP A 186 -15.79 23.01 1.01
CA ASP A 186 -16.75 23.69 1.87
C ASP A 186 -16.14 23.87 3.28
N PRO A 187 -15.89 25.12 3.72
CA PRO A 187 -15.31 25.41 5.02
C PRO A 187 -16.12 24.84 6.20
N GLU A 188 -17.45 24.80 6.09
CA GLU A 188 -18.33 24.30 7.17
C GLU A 188 -18.27 22.78 7.28
N ASN A 189 -18.25 22.06 6.15
CA ASN A 189 -18.07 20.61 6.13
C ASN A 189 -16.62 20.17 6.48
N LEU A 190 -15.61 20.95 6.11
CA LEU A 190 -14.20 20.70 6.46
C LEU A 190 -13.94 20.95 7.96
N SER A 191 -14.61 21.93 8.56
CA SER A 191 -14.50 22.24 9.99
C SER A 191 -15.42 21.40 10.87
N LYS A 192 -16.29 20.58 10.28
CA LYS A 192 -17.21 19.71 11.02
C LYS A 192 -16.44 18.64 11.80
N ILE A 193 -16.54 18.70 13.12
CA ILE A 193 -16.05 17.65 14.00
C ILE A 193 -16.93 16.41 13.79
N ARG A 194 -16.33 15.34 13.26
CA ARG A 194 -17.00 14.05 13.07
C ARG A 194 -16.80 13.18 14.32
N PRO A 195 -17.80 12.36 14.70
CA PRO A 195 -17.56 11.34 15.72
C PRO A 195 -16.42 10.42 15.25
N PRO A 196 -15.67 9.81 16.19
CA PRO A 196 -14.64 8.84 15.83
C PRO A 196 -15.27 7.75 14.96
N GLU A 197 -14.54 7.35 13.91
CA GLU A 197 -15.04 6.31 13.01
C GLU A 197 -15.29 5.02 13.80
N PRO A 198 -16.34 4.24 13.48
CA PRO A 198 -16.68 3.03 14.21
C PRO A 198 -15.61 1.91 14.08
N PHE A 199 -14.56 2.15 13.29
CA PHE A 199 -13.42 1.26 13.14
C PHE A 199 -12.12 1.96 13.56
N ASP A 200 -11.33 1.22 14.32
CA ASP A 200 -10.02 1.62 14.79
C ASP A 200 -8.97 1.37 13.69
N LEU A 201 -8.45 2.44 13.10
CA LEU A 201 -7.37 2.38 12.10
C LEU A 201 -5.99 2.08 12.72
N THR A 202 -5.90 1.93 14.05
CA THR A 202 -4.67 1.59 14.78
C THR A 202 -4.59 0.11 15.19
N GLY A 203 -5.64 -0.67 14.96
CA GLY A 203 -5.75 -2.07 15.37
C GLY A 203 -5.26 -3.08 14.33
N VAL A 204 -4.48 -4.06 14.78
CA VAL A 204 -4.06 -5.25 14.02
C VAL A 204 -5.28 -5.93 13.38
N TRP A 205 -5.26 -6.06 12.06
CA TRP A 205 -6.28 -6.76 11.28
C TRP A 205 -6.40 -8.23 11.72
N GLN A 206 -7.32 -8.54 12.63
CA GLN A 206 -7.80 -9.92 12.82
C GLN A 206 -8.99 -10.13 11.89
N PHE A 207 -8.71 -10.55 10.66
CA PHE A 207 -9.75 -10.81 9.65
C PHE A 207 -10.34 -12.22 9.85
N ARG A 208 -11.58 -12.30 10.35
CA ARG A 208 -12.34 -13.55 10.62
C ARG A 208 -13.01 -14.19 9.38
N GLY A 209 -12.64 -13.81 8.16
CA GLY A 209 -13.38 -14.18 6.94
C GLY A 209 -12.72 -15.20 6.01
N GLU A 210 -11.52 -15.71 6.32
CA GLU A 210 -10.70 -16.42 5.32
C GLU A 210 -10.93 -17.93 5.18
N GLU A 211 -11.77 -18.56 6.01
CA GLU A 211 -12.00 -20.02 5.89
C GLU A 211 -13.02 -20.41 4.81
N GLU A 212 -13.81 -19.47 4.28
CA GLU A 212 -14.84 -19.80 3.29
C GLU A 212 -14.67 -19.03 1.98
N TRP A 213 -14.27 -19.76 0.94
CA TRP A 213 -14.26 -19.29 -0.44
C TRP A 213 -15.62 -18.71 -0.84
N ARG A 214 -15.67 -17.40 -1.13
CA ARG A 214 -16.81 -16.76 -1.79
C ARG A 214 -16.37 -16.14 -3.11
N ALA A 215 -17.06 -16.53 -4.19
CA ALA A 215 -16.78 -16.10 -5.55
C ALA A 215 -16.88 -14.58 -5.76
N ASN A 216 -17.63 -13.86 -4.91
CA ASN A 216 -17.98 -12.45 -5.09
C ASN A 216 -17.47 -11.54 -3.96
N TYR A 217 -16.30 -11.79 -3.38
CA TYR A 217 -15.73 -10.84 -2.42
C TYR A 217 -15.08 -9.66 -3.16
N GLY A 218 -15.86 -8.59 -3.36
CA GLY A 218 -15.38 -7.33 -3.96
C GLY A 218 -16.38 -6.55 -4.82
N SER A 219 -17.58 -7.08 -5.09
CA SER A 219 -18.68 -6.27 -5.64
C SER A 219 -19.42 -5.62 -4.48
N PHE A 220 -19.41 -4.29 -4.44
CA PHE A 220 -20.36 -3.53 -3.62
C PHE A 220 -21.77 -3.84 -4.13
N GLU A 221 -22.60 -4.43 -3.28
CA GLU A 221 -24.05 -4.18 -3.28
C GLU A 221 -24.33 -2.99 -2.35
#